data_AF-A0A7X7C5Z3-F1
#
_entry.id   AF-A0A7X7C5Z3-F1
#
_cell.length_a   1.000
_cell.length_b   1.000
_cell.length_c   1.000
_cell.angle_alpha   90.00
_cell.angle_beta   90.00
_cell.angle_gamma   90.00
#
_symmetry.space_group_name_H-M   'P 1'
#
loop_
_entity.id
_entity.type
_entity.pdbx_description
1 polymer ?
#
loop_
_entity_poly.entity_id
_entity_poly.type
_entity_poly.pdbx_seq_one_letter_code
_entity_poly.pdbx_strand_id
1 'polypeptide(L)'
;VTMGVYNESIKDFKWLSIIATPLFHEEEKKPYQVYVIMTDITAETKARHDYQLLFDGMMDGFALHEIICDDKGQPIDYRYLDVNPAFEHLTGFKAKDIIGKTVMEILPETEPYWIHTYGKVALTGVPITYQNYSAAINKYFTVTAYRPAPMQFACIFLD
;
A
#
# COMPACT_ATOMS: atom_id res chain seq x y z
N VAL A 1 11.58 15.00 -14.96
CA VAL A 1 10.48 15.91 -14.55
C VAL A 1 9.17 15.33 -15.02
N THR A 2 8.13 15.37 -14.20
CA THR A 2 6.78 14.97 -14.61
C THR A 2 5.91 16.21 -14.75
N MET A 3 5.17 16.33 -15.85
CA MET A 3 4.25 17.46 -16.07
C MET A 3 3.01 17.05 -16.86
N GLY A 4 1.89 17.71 -16.57
CA GLY A 4 0.68 17.63 -17.38
C GLY A 4 0.76 18.61 -18.55
N VAL A 5 0.58 18.12 -19.76
CA VAL A 5 0.55 18.91 -20.99
C VAL A 5 -0.85 18.77 -21.60
N TYR A 6 -1.55 19.89 -21.75
CA TYR A 6 -2.85 19.87 -22.40
C TYR A 6 -2.70 19.48 -23.88
N ASN A 7 -3.47 18.49 -24.32
CA ASN A 7 -3.47 18.02 -25.69
C ASN A 7 -4.78 18.40 -26.38
N GLU A 8 -4.69 19.36 -27.29
CA GLU A 8 -5.83 19.92 -28.04
C GLU A 8 -6.61 18.87 -28.85
N SER A 9 -5.96 17.81 -29.34
CA SER A 9 -6.61 16.79 -30.16
C SER A 9 -7.55 15.89 -29.37
N ILE A 10 -7.25 15.63 -28.09
CA ILE A 10 -8.06 14.82 -27.19
C ILE A 10 -8.83 15.66 -26.15
N LYS A 11 -8.64 16.98 -26.15
CA LYS A 11 -9.24 17.95 -25.23
C LYS A 11 -9.03 17.60 -23.74
N ASP A 12 -7.89 16.98 -23.43
CA ASP A 12 -7.54 16.53 -22.09
C ASP A 12 -6.01 16.64 -21.85
N PHE A 13 -5.58 16.49 -20.60
CA PHE A 13 -4.17 16.48 -20.23
C PHE A 13 -3.51 15.12 -20.47
N LYS A 14 -2.31 15.15 -21.05
CA LYS A 14 -1.37 14.03 -21.00
C LYS A 14 -0.31 14.28 -19.94
N TRP A 15 -0.02 13.26 -19.13
CA TRP A 15 1.08 13.31 -18.19
C TRP A 15 2.33 12.75 -18.84
N LEU A 16 3.40 13.55 -18.89
CA LEU A 16 4.67 13.17 -19.50
C LEU A 16 5.76 13.11 -18.44
N SER A 17 6.53 12.01 -18.43
CA SER A 17 7.83 11.94 -17.77
C SER A 17 8.91 12.33 -18.77
N ILE A 18 9.62 13.42 -18.49
CA ILE A 18 10.64 14.00 -19.36
C ILE A 18 12.00 13.86 -18.68
N ILE A 19 12.91 13.15 -19.34
CA ILE A 19 14.31 13.00 -18.92
C ILE A 19 15.17 13.66 -19.99
N ALA A 20 15.95 14.66 -19.59
CA ALA A 20 16.87 15.37 -20.46
C ALA A 20 18.31 15.06 -20.04
N THR A 21 19.08 14.48 -20.95
CA THR A 21 20.49 14.14 -20.74
C THR A 21 21.35 15.06 -21.61
N PRO A 22 22.07 16.02 -21.03
CA PRO A 22 23.00 16.86 -21.77
C PRO A 22 24.26 16.07 -22.16
N LEU A 23 24.75 16.30 -23.37
CA LEU A 23 26.04 15.83 -23.85
C LEU A 23 27.04 16.98 -23.94
N PHE A 24 28.27 16.69 -23.53
CA PHE A 24 29.37 17.64 -23.44
C PHE A 24 30.54 17.11 -24.26
N HIS A 25 31.32 18.02 -24.86
CA HIS A 25 32.65 17.67 -25.33
C HIS A 25 33.58 17.48 -24.12
N GLU A 26 34.66 16.70 -24.28
CA GLU A 26 35.68 16.56 -23.24
C GLU A 26 36.16 17.94 -22.79
N GLU A 27 36.18 18.15 -21.47
CA GLU A 27 36.59 19.39 -20.80
C GLU A 27 35.68 20.62 -20.97
N GLU A 28 34.58 20.54 -21.73
CA GLU A 28 33.62 21.64 -21.86
C GLU A 28 32.48 21.58 -20.83
N LYS A 29 32.23 22.72 -20.15
CA LYS A 29 31.09 22.86 -19.22
C LYS A 29 29.76 23.17 -19.91
N LYS A 30 29.78 23.52 -21.19
CA LYS A 30 28.57 23.88 -21.95
C LYS A 30 28.13 22.66 -22.75
N PRO A 31 26.85 22.24 -22.64
CA PRO A 31 26.38 21.12 -23.43
C PRO A 31 26.27 21.51 -24.91
N TYR A 32 26.72 20.64 -25.81
CA TYR A 32 26.57 20.84 -27.25
C TYR A 32 25.27 20.20 -27.77
N GLN A 33 24.71 19.24 -27.05
CA GLN A 33 23.47 18.55 -27.40
C GLN A 33 22.71 18.13 -26.14
N VAL A 34 21.40 17.96 -26.26
CA VAL A 34 20.56 17.36 -25.22
C VAL A 34 19.72 16.26 -25.85
N TYR A 35 19.80 15.05 -25.31
CA TYR A 35 18.84 13.99 -25.61
C TYR A 35 17.66 14.10 -24.67
N VAL A 36 16.45 14.11 -25.22
CA VAL A 36 15.20 14.15 -24.44
C VAL A 36 14.41 12.88 -24.70
N ILE A 37 14.11 12.16 -23.63
CA ILE A 37 13.16 11.05 -23.64
C ILE A 37 11.88 11.57 -23.01
N MET A 38 10.76 11.40 -23.71
CA MET A 38 9.42 11.71 -23.21
C MET A 38 8.60 10.43 -23.19
N THR A 39 8.15 10.04 -22.00
CA THR A 39 7.28 8.88 -21.81
C THR A 39 5.90 9.37 -21.41
N ASP A 40 4.86 8.92 -22.13
CA ASP A 40 3.47 9.11 -21.72
C ASP A 40 3.19 8.22 -20.51
N ILE A 41 2.84 8.84 -19.39
CA ILE A 41 2.51 8.19 -18.11
C ILE A 41 1.07 8.48 -17.67
N THR A 42 0.21 8.88 -18.62
CA THR A 42 -1.18 9.28 -18.35
C THR A 42 -1.98 8.14 -17.75
N ALA A 43 -1.80 6.93 -18.26
CA ALA A 43 -2.55 5.75 -17.80
C ALA A 43 -2.20 5.40 -16.35
N GLU A 44 -0.91 5.39 -16.00
CA GLU A 44 -0.41 5.10 -14.66
C GLU A 44 -0.80 6.19 -13.68
N THR A 45 -0.69 7.45 -14.09
CA THR A 45 -1.08 8.59 -13.25
C THR A 45 -2.56 8.55 -12.94
N LYS A 46 -3.41 8.29 -13.94
CA LYS A 46 -4.85 8.17 -13.77
C LYS A 46 -5.21 6.96 -12.90
N ALA A 47 -4.65 5.79 -13.19
CA ALA A 47 -4.90 4.58 -12.41
C ALA A 47 -4.52 4.77 -10.93
N ARG A 48 -3.37 5.41 -10.66
CA ARG A 48 -2.95 5.73 -9.29
C ARG A 48 -3.91 6.70 -8.61
N HIS A 49 -4.33 7.75 -9.29
CA HIS A 49 -5.27 8.72 -8.75
C HIS A 49 -6.65 8.11 -8.47
N ASP A 50 -7.17 7.33 -9.41
CA ASP A 50 -8.47 6.65 -9.26
C ASP A 50 -8.39 5.62 -8.12
N TYR A 51 -7.29 4.88 -8.00
CA TYR A 51 -7.04 3.99 -6.86
C TYR A 51 -7.03 4.77 -5.53
N GLN A 52 -6.30 5.88 -5.45
CA GLN A 52 -6.24 6.70 -4.23
C GLN A 52 -7.62 7.23 -3.85
N LEU A 53 -8.40 7.74 -4.80
CA LEU A 53 -9.76 8.21 -4.54
C LEU A 53 -10.68 7.10 -4.00
N LEU A 54 -10.62 5.91 -4.60
CA LEU A 54 -11.41 4.77 -4.13
C LEU A 54 -10.96 4.31 -2.74
N PHE A 55 -9.66 4.19 -2.53
CA PHE A 55 -9.06 3.73 -1.28
C PHE A 55 -9.36 4.68 -0.11
N ASP A 56 -9.19 5.99 -0.32
CA ASP A 56 -9.44 7.03 0.67
C ASP A 56 -10.94 7.21 0.94
N GLY A 57 -11.79 6.93 -0.05
CA GLY A 57 -13.25 7.02 0.04
C GLY A 57 -13.94 5.79 0.63
N MET A 58 -13.22 4.69 0.89
CA MET A 58 -13.79 3.50 1.53
C MET A 58 -14.26 3.81 2.95
N MET A 59 -15.49 3.41 3.28
CA MET A 59 -16.03 3.54 4.65
C MET A 59 -15.56 2.42 5.58
N ASP A 60 -15.25 1.25 5.01
CA ASP A 60 -14.76 0.11 5.75
C ASP A 60 -13.26 0.27 6.01
N GLY A 61 -12.83 -0.12 7.20
CA GLY A 61 -11.41 -0.08 7.54
C GLY A 61 -10.63 -1.07 6.67
N PHE A 62 -9.53 -0.64 6.07
CA PHE A 62 -8.65 -1.50 5.30
C PHE A 62 -7.23 -1.43 5.85
N ALA A 63 -6.58 -2.59 5.96
CA ALA A 63 -5.16 -2.68 6.27
C ALA A 63 -4.49 -3.78 5.45
N LEU A 64 -3.35 -3.45 4.84
CA LEU A 64 -2.46 -4.38 4.14
C LEU A 64 -1.26 -4.69 5.03
N HIS A 65 -0.90 -5.97 5.08
CA HIS A 65 0.23 -6.44 5.87
C HIS A 65 1.08 -7.45 5.11
N GLU A 66 2.33 -7.61 5.55
CA GLU A 66 3.18 -8.75 5.21
C GLU A 66 3.40 -9.64 6.42
N ILE A 67 3.32 -10.96 6.22
CA ILE A 67 3.61 -11.95 7.26
C ILE A 67 5.12 -12.13 7.40
N ILE A 68 5.59 -12.19 8.64
CA ILE A 68 6.98 -12.49 8.98
C ILE A 68 7.02 -13.90 9.56
N CYS A 69 7.86 -14.75 8.96
CA CYS A 69 8.04 -16.13 9.39
C CYS A 69 9.41 -16.36 10.03
N ASP A 70 9.50 -17.40 10.86
CA ASP A 70 10.77 -17.96 11.32
C ASP A 70 11.47 -18.77 10.20
N ASP A 71 12.67 -19.28 10.49
CA ASP A 71 13.46 -20.11 9.56
C ASP A 71 12.77 -21.40 9.10
N LYS A 72 11.71 -21.82 9.81
CA LYS A 72 10.90 -23.01 9.48
C LYS A 72 9.64 -22.65 8.69
N GLY A 73 9.46 -21.36 8.34
CA GLY A 73 8.30 -20.87 7.62
C GLY A 73 7.05 -20.68 8.49
N GLN A 74 7.18 -20.73 9.83
CA GLN A 74 6.06 -20.51 10.73
C GLN A 74 5.82 -19.00 10.93
N PRO A 75 4.58 -18.50 10.76
CA PRO A 75 4.24 -17.12 11.06
C PRO A 75 4.52 -16.77 12.53
N ILE A 76 5.36 -15.75 12.75
CA ILE A 76 5.73 -15.28 14.10
C ILE A 76 5.36 -13.82 14.34
N ASP A 77 5.12 -13.04 13.29
CA ASP A 77 4.71 -11.63 13.37
C ASP A 77 4.10 -11.18 12.02
N TYR A 78 3.62 -9.95 11.93
CA TYR A 78 3.31 -9.28 10.67
C TYR A 78 3.56 -7.78 10.74
N ARG A 79 3.87 -7.19 9.59
CA ARG A 79 4.16 -5.75 9.45
C ARG A 79 3.07 -5.03 8.68
N TYR A 80 2.72 -3.83 9.14
CA TYR A 80 1.80 -2.93 8.43
C TYR A 80 2.48 -2.35 7.20
N LEU A 81 1.86 -2.54 6.04
CA LEU A 81 2.32 -2.02 4.75
C LEU A 81 1.51 -0.82 4.28
N ASP A 82 0.20 -0.84 4.50
CA ASP A 82 -0.69 0.27 4.15
C ASP A 82 -1.99 0.21 4.97
N VAL A 83 -2.63 1.36 5.20
CA VAL A 83 -3.95 1.47 5.84
C VAL A 83 -4.74 2.62 5.23
N ASN A 84 -6.06 2.48 5.12
CA ASN A 84 -6.90 3.58 4.64
C ASN A 84 -7.35 4.51 5.80
N PRO A 85 -7.91 5.70 5.49
CA PRO A 85 -8.40 6.62 6.52
C PRO A 85 -9.48 6.01 7.43
N ALA A 86 -10.37 5.18 6.90
CA ALA A 86 -11.40 4.50 7.71
C ALA A 86 -10.80 3.59 8.78
N PHE A 87 -9.70 2.89 8.48
CA PHE A 87 -8.98 2.09 9.47
C PHE A 87 -8.44 2.97 10.60
N GLU A 88 -7.87 4.13 10.28
CA GLU A 88 -7.40 5.07 11.30
C GLU A 88 -8.55 5.59 12.18
N HIS A 89 -9.72 5.82 11.60
CA HIS A 89 -10.92 6.24 12.33
C HIS A 89 -11.48 5.14 13.23
N LEU A 90 -11.53 3.90 12.76
CA LEU A 90 -12.09 2.75 13.49
C LEU A 90 -11.18 2.28 14.64
N THR A 91 -9.87 2.29 14.42
CA THR A 91 -8.89 1.74 15.36
C THR A 91 -8.18 2.78 16.20
N GLY A 92 -8.14 4.04 15.74
CA GLY A 92 -7.38 5.12 16.36
C GLY A 92 -5.89 5.13 15.99
N PHE A 93 -5.37 4.11 15.32
CA PHE A 93 -3.98 4.07 14.90
C PHE A 93 -3.75 4.93 13.67
N LYS A 94 -2.72 5.79 13.71
CA LYS A 94 -2.37 6.63 12.56
C LYS A 94 -1.39 5.93 11.65
N ALA A 95 -1.62 5.99 10.33
CA ALA A 95 -0.79 5.36 9.31
C ALA A 95 0.69 5.71 9.50
N LYS A 96 1.01 6.99 9.64
CA LYS A 96 2.37 7.49 9.87
C LYS A 96 3.09 6.85 11.08
N ASP A 97 2.33 6.34 12.06
CA ASP A 97 2.86 5.82 13.32
C ASP A 97 3.00 4.29 13.31
N ILE A 98 2.29 3.59 12.41
CA ILE A 98 2.27 2.12 12.34
C ILE A 98 2.91 1.53 11.08
N ILE A 99 2.91 2.26 9.96
CA ILE A 99 3.43 1.75 8.69
C ILE A 99 4.93 1.45 8.83
N GLY A 100 5.32 0.25 8.42
CA GLY A 100 6.68 -0.28 8.56
C GLY A 100 6.98 -0.95 9.91
N LYS A 101 6.07 -0.88 10.89
CA LYS A 101 6.21 -1.55 12.19
C LYS A 101 5.41 -2.85 12.23
N THR A 102 5.86 -3.75 13.10
CA THR A 102 5.23 -5.05 13.36
C THR A 102 4.05 -4.93 14.33
N VAL A 103 3.13 -5.90 14.31
CA VAL A 103 2.04 -5.89 15.29
C VAL A 103 2.58 -6.01 16.71
N MET A 104 3.64 -6.78 16.93
CA MET A 104 4.21 -6.93 18.28
C MET A 104 4.89 -5.65 18.79
N GLU A 105 5.35 -4.76 17.91
CA GLU A 105 5.83 -3.41 18.29
C GLU A 105 4.69 -2.46 18.67
N ILE A 106 3.52 -2.58 18.03
CA ILE A 106 2.36 -1.69 18.26
C ILE A 106 1.47 -2.20 19.40
N LEU A 107 1.22 -3.50 19.41
CA LEU A 107 0.36 -4.23 20.34
C LEU A 107 1.11 -5.47 20.86
N PRO A 108 2.02 -5.32 21.84
CA PRO A 108 2.82 -6.42 22.37
C PRO A 108 2.01 -7.57 23.00
N GLU A 109 0.76 -7.29 23.39
CA GLU A 109 -0.16 -8.26 23.99
C GLU A 109 -1.02 -9.01 22.94
N THR A 110 -0.74 -8.84 21.64
CA THR A 110 -1.47 -9.52 20.57
C THR A 110 -1.41 -11.04 20.74
N GLU A 111 -2.57 -11.69 20.74
CA GLU A 111 -2.62 -13.14 20.91
C GLU A 111 -2.00 -13.87 19.70
N PRO A 112 -1.15 -14.89 19.91
CA PRO A 112 -0.50 -15.64 18.82
C PRO A 112 -1.46 -16.25 17.79
N TYR A 113 -2.70 -16.50 18.19
CA TYR A 113 -3.75 -16.98 17.29
C TYR A 113 -4.00 -16.03 16.11
N TRP A 114 -3.88 -14.72 16.30
CA TRP A 114 -4.06 -13.74 15.23
C TRP A 114 -3.00 -13.87 14.15
N ILE A 115 -1.74 -13.90 14.58
CA ILE A 115 -0.57 -14.06 13.71
C ILE A 115 -0.68 -15.38 12.94
N HIS A 116 -1.05 -16.47 13.61
CA HIS A 116 -1.23 -17.78 12.95
C HIS A 116 -2.37 -17.77 11.94
N THR A 117 -3.49 -17.13 12.29
CA THR A 117 -4.69 -17.06 11.45
C THR A 117 -4.42 -16.27 10.17
N TYR A 118 -3.86 -15.07 10.28
CA TYR A 118 -3.48 -14.26 9.12
C TYR A 118 -2.31 -14.88 8.35
N GLY A 119 -1.37 -15.52 9.05
CA GLY A 119 -0.29 -16.26 8.42
C GLY A 119 -0.80 -17.41 7.54
N LYS A 120 -1.81 -18.16 7.96
CA LYS A 120 -2.46 -19.16 7.09
C LYS A 120 -3.04 -18.53 5.84
N VAL A 121 -3.70 -17.37 5.93
CA VAL A 121 -4.24 -16.66 4.77
C VAL A 121 -3.11 -16.27 3.82
N ALA A 122 -2.05 -15.63 4.33
CA ALA A 122 -0.92 -15.17 3.53
C ALA A 122 -0.14 -16.32 2.85
N LEU A 123 -0.02 -17.46 3.54
CA LEU A 123 0.70 -18.63 3.02
C LEU A 123 -0.13 -19.47 2.05
N THR A 124 -1.39 -19.72 2.37
CA THR A 124 -2.25 -20.65 1.60
C THR A 124 -3.08 -19.94 0.53
N GLY A 125 -3.43 -18.68 0.74
CA GLY A 125 -4.36 -17.93 -0.10
C GLY A 125 -5.83 -18.21 0.16
N VAL A 126 -6.16 -19.08 1.13
CA VAL A 126 -7.56 -19.34 1.51
C VAL A 126 -8.07 -18.15 2.34
N PRO A 127 -9.08 -17.39 1.87
CA PRO A 127 -9.61 -16.27 2.60
C PRO A 127 -10.44 -16.74 3.81
N ILE A 128 -10.61 -15.85 4.78
CA ILE A 128 -11.41 -16.09 5.98
C ILE A 128 -12.27 -14.87 6.30
N THR A 129 -13.46 -15.11 6.84
CA THR A 129 -14.32 -14.08 7.40
C THR A 129 -14.83 -14.56 8.75
N TYR A 130 -14.72 -13.72 9.77
CA TYR A 130 -15.22 -14.03 11.10
C TYR A 130 -15.59 -12.74 11.84
N GLN A 131 -16.47 -12.87 12.82
CA GLN A 131 -16.70 -11.83 13.82
C GLN A 131 -15.83 -12.12 15.02
N ASN A 132 -15.07 -11.12 15.48
CA ASN A 132 -14.34 -11.26 16.72
C ASN A 132 -14.35 -9.96 17.52
N TYR A 133 -14.20 -10.12 18.83
CA TYR A 133 -14.00 -9.02 19.75
C TYR A 133 -12.52 -8.65 19.79
N SER A 134 -12.20 -7.39 19.48
CA SER A 134 -10.86 -6.84 19.69
C SER A 134 -10.78 -6.27 21.09
N ALA A 135 -10.02 -6.90 21.98
CA ALA A 135 -9.82 -6.44 23.35
C ALA A 135 -9.08 -5.09 23.40
N ALA A 136 -8.08 -4.89 22.53
CA ALA A 136 -7.31 -3.66 22.42
C ALA A 136 -8.16 -2.43 22.04
N ILE A 137 -9.25 -2.65 21.30
CA ILE A 137 -10.13 -1.59 20.78
C ILE A 137 -11.52 -1.62 21.47
N ASN A 138 -11.76 -2.60 22.34
CA ASN A 138 -13.02 -2.82 23.07
C ASN A 138 -14.28 -2.82 22.16
N LYS A 139 -14.22 -3.55 21.04
CA LYS A 139 -15.30 -3.56 20.04
C LYS A 139 -15.35 -4.88 19.25
N TYR A 140 -16.55 -5.28 18.81
CA TYR A 140 -16.72 -6.37 17.86
C TYR A 140 -16.51 -5.85 16.44
N PHE A 141 -15.77 -6.60 15.63
CA PHE A 141 -15.61 -6.32 14.21
C PHE A 141 -15.91 -7.57 13.41
N THR A 142 -16.54 -7.39 12.25
CA THR A 142 -16.48 -8.41 11.21
C THR A 142 -15.21 -8.17 10.41
N VAL A 143 -14.27 -9.13 10.45
CA VAL A 143 -13.01 -9.06 9.72
C VAL A 143 -13.05 -10.04 8.58
N THR A 144 -12.76 -9.55 7.37
CA THR A 144 -12.48 -10.40 6.21
C THR A 144 -11.02 -10.26 5.83
N ALA A 145 -10.30 -11.37 5.76
CA ALA A 145 -8.91 -11.41 5.36
C ALA A 145 -8.71 -12.25 4.10
N TYR A 146 -7.90 -11.75 3.16
CA TYR A 146 -7.56 -12.44 1.92
C TYR A 146 -6.11 -12.16 1.52
N ARG A 147 -5.57 -12.92 0.56
CA ARG A 147 -4.19 -12.80 0.09
C ARG A 147 -4.09 -11.99 -1.22
N PRO A 148 -3.68 -10.71 -1.18
CA PRO A 148 -3.48 -9.92 -2.39
C PRO A 148 -2.17 -10.28 -3.13
N ALA A 149 -1.14 -10.72 -2.41
CA ALA A 149 0.15 -11.15 -2.97
C ALA A 149 0.79 -12.23 -2.08
N PRO A 150 1.78 -13.00 -2.57
CA PRO A 150 2.51 -13.95 -1.75
C PRO A 150 3.07 -13.28 -0.48
N MET A 151 2.94 -13.96 0.66
CA MET A 151 3.37 -13.47 1.98
C MET A 151 2.61 -12.24 2.49
N GLN A 152 1.53 -11.82 1.83
CA GLN A 152 0.72 -10.68 2.27
C GLN A 152 -0.70 -11.11 2.63
N PHE A 153 -1.33 -10.34 3.51
CA PHE A 153 -2.76 -10.42 3.72
C PHE A 153 -3.35 -9.01 3.85
N ALA A 154 -4.54 -8.84 3.29
CA ALA A 154 -5.34 -7.64 3.46
C ALA A 154 -6.52 -7.95 4.38
N CYS A 155 -6.83 -7.04 5.29
CA CYS A 155 -7.98 -7.12 6.19
C CYS A 155 -8.95 -5.98 5.90
N ILE A 156 -10.23 -6.33 5.82
CA ILE A 156 -11.35 -5.38 5.79
C ILE A 156 -12.09 -5.49 7.13
N PHE A 157 -12.25 -4.37 7.81
CA PHE A 157 -12.92 -4.23 9.10
C PHE A 157 -14.26 -3.54 8.89
N LEU A 158 -15.32 -4.25 9.25
CA LEU A 158 -16.69 -3.76 9.29
C LEU A 158 -17.12 -3.66 10.76
N ASP A 159 -17.79 -2.55 11.10
CA ASP A 159 -18.53 -2.39 12.36
C ASP A 159 -19.72 -3.36 12.42
#